data_AF-A0A1Q6KH60-F1
#
_entry.id   AF-A0A1Q6KH60-F1
#
_cell.length_a   1.000
_cell.length_b   1.000
_cell.length_c   1.000
_cell.angle_alpha   90.00
_cell.angle_beta   90.00
_cell.angle_gamma   90.00
#
_symmetry.space_group_name_H-M   'P 1'
#
loop_
_entity.id
_entity.type
_entity.pdbx_description
1 polymer ?
#
loop_
_entity_poly.entity_id
_entity_poly.type
_entity_poly.pdbx_seq_one_letter_code
_entity_poly.pdbx_strand_id
1 'polypeptide(L)'
;MNSDKKEIIKDILNDILDLNIKEIKYDKNISLSNMSEYEFELVKVKVILESNDEVEMYLKMIKNSKIKESIFCYWCTIYEEELLKTENEEDVIINKVAISDLTKTKFQKRVFLTIENNRKRILESGTEVNFIEMADYINEKQNTRKELGELTQYFREEDEEVLLVGIKMNRY
;
A
#
# COMPACT_ATOMS: atom_id res chain seq x y z
N MET A 1 -11.47 0.19 14.93
CA MET A 1 -11.81 1.49 14.30
C MET A 1 -13.32 1.64 14.36
N ASN A 2 -13.86 2.79 14.78
CA ASN A 2 -15.31 3.02 14.74
C ASN A 2 -15.79 2.94 13.28
N SER A 3 -17.01 2.47 13.02
CA SER A 3 -17.55 2.29 11.66
C SER A 3 -17.37 3.56 10.80
N ASP A 4 -17.54 4.72 11.42
CA ASP A 4 -17.48 6.02 10.77
C ASP A 4 -16.07 6.38 10.28
N LYS A 5 -15.03 6.09 11.08
CA LYS A 5 -13.63 6.36 10.71
C LYS A 5 -13.16 5.51 9.54
N LYS A 6 -13.67 4.28 9.45
CA LYS A 6 -13.39 3.38 8.33
C LYS A 6 -13.96 3.95 7.02
N GLU A 7 -15.16 4.50 7.08
CA GLU A 7 -15.80 5.12 5.92
C GLU A 7 -15.04 6.38 5.47
N ILE A 8 -14.61 7.23 6.41
CA ILE A 8 -13.80 8.41 6.08
C ILE A 8 -12.49 8.02 5.40
N ILE A 9 -11.77 7.00 5.91
CA ILE A 9 -10.53 6.53 5.27
C ILE A 9 -10.81 5.96 3.87
N LYS A 10 -11.91 5.21 3.70
CA LYS A 10 -12.33 4.70 2.39
C LYS A 10 -12.55 5.84 1.38
N ASP A 11 -13.22 6.92 1.80
CA ASP A 11 -13.45 8.09 0.95
C ASP A 11 -12.15 8.78 0.55
N ILE A 12 -11.22 8.96 1.49
CA ILE A 12 -9.89 9.54 1.20
C ILE A 12 -9.15 8.67 0.17
N LEU A 13 -9.16 7.35 0.36
CA LEU A 13 -8.52 6.43 -0.58
C LEU A 13 -9.19 6.47 -1.95
N ASN A 14 -10.51 6.59 -2.03
CA ASN A 14 -11.22 6.80 -3.29
C ASN A 14 -10.83 8.11 -3.98
N ASP A 15 -10.80 9.21 -3.24
CA ASP A 15 -10.46 10.53 -3.76
C ASP A 15 -9.02 10.60 -4.31
N ILE A 16 -8.08 9.91 -3.64
CA ILE A 16 -6.65 9.99 -3.98
C ILE A 16 -6.24 8.90 -4.98
N LEU A 17 -6.75 7.67 -4.83
CA LEU A 17 -6.32 6.53 -5.65
C LEU A 17 -7.20 6.29 -6.88
N ASP A 18 -8.40 6.88 -6.92
CA ASP A 18 -9.39 6.70 -8.00
C ASP A 18 -9.83 5.23 -8.18
N LEU A 19 -10.13 4.55 -7.06
CA LEU A 19 -10.37 3.09 -7.04
C LEU A 19 -11.84 2.66 -6.98
N ASN A 20 -12.83 3.55 -6.89
CA ASN A 20 -14.25 3.18 -6.77
C ASN A 20 -14.49 2.04 -5.74
N ILE A 21 -13.92 2.19 -4.55
CA ILE A 21 -13.98 1.22 -3.45
C ILE A 21 -15.37 1.21 -2.84
N LYS A 22 -15.98 0.03 -2.84
CA LYS A 22 -17.24 -0.27 -2.17
C LYS A 22 -17.02 -0.61 -0.69
N GLU A 23 -16.08 -1.53 -0.43
CA GLU A 23 -15.81 -2.03 0.92
C GLU A 23 -14.33 -2.39 1.11
N ILE A 24 -13.80 -2.14 2.31
CA ILE A 24 -12.47 -2.59 2.74
C ILE A 24 -12.64 -3.62 3.87
N LYS A 25 -12.06 -4.82 3.74
CA LYS A 25 -12.10 -5.87 4.75
C LYS A 25 -10.69 -6.15 5.25
N TYR A 26 -10.50 -6.12 6.57
CA TYR A 26 -9.26 -6.58 7.17
C TYR A 26 -9.04 -8.06 6.85
N ASP A 27 -7.82 -8.43 6.45
CA ASP A 27 -7.43 -9.81 6.20
C ASP A 27 -6.52 -10.29 7.34
N LYS A 28 -5.30 -9.76 7.39
CA LYS A 28 -4.28 -10.13 8.37
C LYS A 28 -3.17 -9.08 8.42
N ASN A 29 -2.34 -9.15 9.45
CA ASN A 29 -1.03 -8.51 9.42
C ASN A 29 0.00 -9.48 8.84
N ILE A 30 0.95 -8.96 8.08
CA ILE A 30 2.07 -9.72 7.54
C ILE A 30 3.38 -9.01 7.87
N SER A 31 4.40 -9.79 8.25
CA SER A 31 5.72 -9.28 8.59
C SER A 31 6.75 -9.91 7.67
N LEU A 32 7.79 -9.16 7.33
CA LEU A 32 8.96 -9.69 6.65
C LEU A 32 9.66 -10.73 7.55
N SER A 33 9.69 -12.00 7.13
CA SER A 33 10.19 -13.08 8.01
C SER A 33 11.70 -13.28 7.92
N ASN A 34 12.29 -12.99 6.76
CA ASN A 34 13.66 -13.42 6.46
C ASN A 34 14.74 -12.36 6.73
N MET A 35 14.37 -11.16 7.19
CA MET A 35 15.32 -10.10 7.54
C MET A 35 14.91 -9.43 8.85
N SER A 36 15.26 -10.06 9.98
CA SER A 36 14.89 -9.61 11.33
C SER A 36 15.44 -8.24 11.72
N GLU A 37 16.38 -7.68 10.96
CA GLU A 37 16.91 -6.32 11.17
C GLU A 37 15.89 -5.23 10.79
N TYR A 38 14.90 -5.56 9.96
CA TYR A 38 13.85 -4.64 9.55
C TYR A 38 12.54 -5.06 10.22
N GLU A 39 12.14 -4.37 11.29
CA GLU A 39 10.80 -4.51 11.87
C GLU A 39 9.75 -3.89 10.92
N PHE A 40 9.33 -4.68 9.92
CA PHE A 40 8.43 -4.24 8.86
C PHE A 40 7.16 -5.10 8.80
N GLU A 41 6.13 -4.64 9.50
CA GLU A 41 4.77 -5.20 9.48
C GLU A 41 3.84 -4.36 8.59
N LEU A 42 3.08 -5.03 7.71
CA LEU A 42 2.05 -4.46 6.83
C LEU A 42 0.66 -4.96 7.26
N VAL A 43 -0.34 -4.09 7.17
CA VAL A 43 -1.75 -4.48 7.30
C VAL A 43 -2.27 -4.86 5.92
N LYS A 44 -2.61 -6.14 5.73
CA LYS A 44 -3.24 -6.64 4.50
C LYS A 44 -4.75 -6.49 4.61
N VAL A 45 -5.36 -5.92 3.57
CA VAL A 45 -6.81 -5.77 3.44
C VAL A 45 -7.27 -6.25 2.07
N LYS A 46 -8.48 -6.81 2.03
CA LYS A 46 -9.22 -7.10 0.80
C LYS A 46 -10.12 -5.92 0.47
N VAL A 47 -9.95 -5.37 -0.71
CA VAL A 47 -10.72 -4.22 -1.19
C VAL A 47 -11.70 -4.72 -2.25
N ILE A 48 -12.99 -4.52 -2.01
CA ILE A 48 -14.06 -4.84 -2.96
C ILE A 48 -14.40 -3.54 -3.68
N LEU A 49 -14.28 -3.56 -5.01
CA LEU A 49 -14.64 -2.42 -5.86
C LEU A 49 -16.16 -2.41 -6.14
N GLU A 50 -16.69 -1.30 -6.62
CA GLU A 50 -18.09 -1.22 -7.07
C GLU A 50 -18.41 -2.20 -8.22
N SER A 51 -17.41 -2.58 -9.03
CA SER A 51 -17.52 -3.66 -10.02
C SER A 51 -17.69 -5.06 -9.40
N ASN A 52 -17.52 -5.19 -8.09
CA ASN A 52 -17.36 -6.43 -7.31
C ASN A 52 -16.05 -7.19 -7.59
N ASP A 53 -15.08 -6.55 -8.26
CA ASP A 53 -13.72 -7.09 -8.31
C ASP A 53 -13.04 -6.99 -6.94
N GLU A 54 -12.22 -8.00 -6.61
CA GLU A 54 -11.42 -8.02 -5.39
C GLU A 54 -9.97 -7.66 -5.68
N VAL A 55 -9.42 -6.75 -4.87
CA VAL A 55 -8.03 -6.30 -4.96
C VAL A 55 -7.35 -6.48 -3.60
N GLU A 56 -6.14 -7.04 -3.60
CA GLU A 56 -5.30 -7.11 -2.40
C GLU A 56 -4.56 -5.77 -2.21
N MET A 57 -4.76 -5.15 -1.05
CA MET A 57 -4.12 -3.88 -0.68
C MET A 57 -3.35 -4.03 0.64
N TYR A 58 -2.21 -3.35 0.73
CA TYR A 58 -1.27 -3.44 1.84
C TYR A 58 -0.98 -2.04 2.37
N LEU A 59 -1.15 -1.83 3.67
CA LEU A 59 -1.12 -0.51 4.31
C LEU A 59 -0.06 -0.44 5.39
N LYS A 60 0.70 0.66 5.43
CA LYS A 60 1.63 0.96 6.53
C LYS A 60 1.95 2.45 6.62
N MET A 61 1.92 3.01 7.83
CA MET A 61 2.50 4.33 8.09
C MET A 61 4.02 4.23 8.12
N ILE A 62 4.69 5.07 7.33
CA ILE A 62 6.16 5.09 7.24
C ILE A 62 6.66 6.53 7.30
N LYS A 63 7.87 6.73 7.83
CA LYS A 63 8.53 8.03 7.75
C LYS A 63 8.92 8.36 6.31
N ASN A 64 8.79 9.62 5.90
CA ASN A 64 9.22 10.11 4.60
C ASN A 64 10.69 9.79 4.31
N SER A 65 11.56 9.84 5.32
CA SER A 65 12.98 9.47 5.22
C SER A 65 13.23 7.99 4.94
N LYS A 66 12.23 7.12 5.11
CA LYS A 66 12.30 5.66 4.98
C LYS A 66 11.58 5.12 3.75
N ILE A 67 11.17 5.96 2.80
CA ILE A 67 10.45 5.54 1.58
C ILE A 67 11.20 4.46 0.81
N LYS A 68 12.49 4.64 0.51
CA LYS A 68 13.28 3.67 -0.28
C LYS A 68 13.40 2.31 0.40
N GLU A 69 13.68 2.32 1.70
CA GLU A 69 13.73 1.12 2.55
C GLU A 69 12.37 0.43 2.61
N SER A 70 11.29 1.19 2.70
CA SER A 70 9.93 0.66 2.75
C SER A 70 9.48 0.04 1.42
N ILE A 71 9.90 0.60 0.27
CA ILE A 71 9.68 -0.03 -1.05
C ILE A 71 10.35 -1.40 -1.09
N PHE A 72 11.60 -1.49 -0.63
CA PHE A 72 12.34 -2.74 -0.59
C PHE A 72 11.69 -3.76 0.33
N CYS A 73 11.33 -3.37 1.56
CA CYS A 73 10.67 -4.26 2.52
C CYS A 73 9.31 -4.73 2.00
N TYR A 74 8.48 -3.81 1.47
CA TYR A 74 7.21 -4.15 0.84
C TYR A 74 7.39 -5.19 -0.28
N TRP A 75 8.34 -4.94 -1.18
CA TRP A 75 8.65 -5.88 -2.25
C TRP A 75 9.01 -7.27 -1.73
N CYS A 76 9.92 -7.35 -0.77
CA CYS A 76 10.35 -8.62 -0.19
C CYS A 76 9.17 -9.36 0.47
N THR A 77 8.33 -8.64 1.24
CA THR A 77 7.17 -9.24 1.91
C THR A 77 6.15 -9.81 0.93
N ILE A 78 5.82 -9.09 -0.16
CA ILE A 78 4.89 -9.61 -1.18
C ILE A 78 5.51 -10.79 -1.92
N TYR A 79 6.80 -10.70 -2.25
CA TYR A 79 7.50 -11.77 -2.93
C TYR A 79 7.53 -13.06 -2.12
N GLU A 80 7.81 -12.97 -0.82
CA GLU A 80 7.74 -14.09 0.12
C GLU A 80 6.31 -14.66 0.22
N GLU A 81 5.29 -13.80 0.33
CA GLU A 81 3.89 -14.24 0.39
C GLU A 81 3.48 -15.03 -0.86
N GLU A 82 3.92 -14.62 -2.05
CA GLU A 82 3.61 -15.35 -3.29
C GLU A 82 4.45 -16.63 -3.46
N LEU A 83 5.72 -16.63 -3.07
CA LEU A 83 6.56 -17.83 -3.12
C LEU A 83 6.04 -18.94 -2.21
N LEU A 84 5.61 -18.59 -0.99
CA LEU A 84 5.03 -19.54 -0.03
C LEU A 84 3.78 -20.26 -0.58
N LYS A 85 3.08 -19.68 -1.56
CA LYS A 85 1.95 -20.33 -2.23
C LYS A 85 2.36 -21.40 -3.25
N THR A 86 3.64 -21.48 -3.64
CA THR A 86 4.12 -22.29 -4.79
C THR A 86 4.95 -23.52 -4.43
N GLU A 87 4.98 -23.94 -3.15
CA GLU A 87 5.60 -25.17 -2.60
C GLU A 87 7.08 -25.45 -2.95
N ASN A 88 7.76 -24.59 -3.71
CA ASN A 88 9.16 -24.76 -4.12
C ASN A 88 10.05 -23.77 -3.37
N GLU A 89 10.51 -24.17 -2.18
CA GLU A 89 11.39 -23.39 -1.30
C GLU A 89 12.82 -23.19 -1.86
N GLU A 90 13.21 -23.91 -2.91
CA GLU A 90 14.64 -24.10 -3.23
C GLU A 90 15.33 -22.96 -4.03
N ASP A 91 14.65 -21.87 -4.39
CA ASP A 91 15.32 -20.71 -4.98
C ASP A 91 14.54 -19.41 -4.72
N VAL A 92 14.73 -18.80 -3.54
CA VAL A 92 14.34 -17.40 -3.27
C VAL A 92 15.32 -16.46 -3.99
N ILE A 93 15.37 -16.54 -5.31
CA ILE A 93 15.99 -15.48 -6.11
C ILE A 93 15.02 -14.32 -6.03
N ILE A 94 15.29 -13.32 -5.19
CA ILE A 94 14.56 -12.04 -5.26
C ILE A 94 14.84 -11.49 -6.65
N ASN A 95 13.86 -11.58 -7.55
CA ASN A 95 14.01 -11.04 -8.89
C ASN A 95 14.33 -9.55 -8.77
N LYS A 96 15.30 -9.09 -9.55
CA LYS A 96 15.62 -7.67 -9.64
C LYS A 96 14.36 -6.92 -10.05
N VAL A 97 14.04 -5.85 -9.35
CA VAL A 97 12.88 -5.01 -9.65
C VAL A 97 13.35 -3.71 -10.25
N ALA A 98 12.72 -3.33 -11.36
CA ALA A 98 12.81 -2.00 -11.91
C ALA A 98 11.70 -1.13 -11.31
N ILE A 99 12.08 0.00 -10.72
CA ILE A 99 11.13 1.04 -10.31
C ILE A 99 10.82 1.87 -11.56
N SER A 100 9.56 1.85 -11.97
CA SER A 100 9.04 2.60 -13.12
C SER A 100 8.12 3.74 -12.68
N ASP A 101 7.96 4.71 -13.59
CA ASP A 101 7.34 6.02 -13.50
C ASP A 101 6.86 6.50 -12.12
N LEU A 102 7.52 7.56 -11.65
CA LEU A 102 7.09 8.35 -10.49
C LEU A 102 5.98 9.31 -10.93
N THR A 103 4.73 8.90 -10.76
CA THR A 103 3.60 9.84 -10.89
C THR A 103 3.47 10.61 -9.57
N LYS A 104 3.54 11.93 -9.62
CA LYS A 104 3.36 12.78 -8.43
C LYS A 104 2.15 13.68 -8.63
N THR A 105 1.16 13.52 -7.75
CA THR A 105 0.08 14.50 -7.56
C THR A 105 0.35 15.28 -6.27
N LYS A 106 -0.60 16.14 -5.86
CA LYS A 106 -0.44 16.98 -4.67
C LYS A 106 -0.25 16.17 -3.39
N PHE A 107 -1.02 15.10 -3.21
CA PHE A 107 -1.06 14.30 -1.97
C PHE A 107 -0.52 12.88 -2.16
N GLN A 108 0.03 12.56 -3.33
CA GLN A 108 0.39 11.20 -3.69
C GLN A 108 1.66 11.17 -4.51
N LYS A 109 2.56 10.27 -4.14
CA LYS A 109 3.64 9.78 -5.02
C LYS A 109 3.33 8.33 -5.34
N ARG A 110 3.31 7.96 -6.61
CA ARG A 110 3.08 6.59 -7.09
C ARG A 110 4.33 6.08 -7.76
N VAL A 111 4.71 4.84 -7.47
CA VAL A 111 5.75 4.09 -8.18
C VAL A 111 5.18 2.74 -8.61
N PHE A 112 5.61 2.25 -9.76
CA PHE A 112 5.27 0.91 -10.21
C PHE A 112 6.50 0.01 -10.19
N LEU A 113 6.40 -1.13 -9.51
CA LEU A 113 7.48 -2.10 -9.34
C LEU A 113 7.31 -3.20 -10.40
N THR A 114 8.19 -3.20 -11.39
CA THR A 114 8.20 -4.22 -12.46
C THR A 114 9.27 -5.27 -12.17
N ILE A 115 8.90 -6.54 -12.27
CA ILE A 115 9.83 -7.67 -12.11
C ILE A 115 10.68 -7.82 -13.36
N GLU A 116 12.00 -7.69 -13.24
CA GLU A 116 12.91 -8.06 -14.33
C GLU A 116 12.98 -9.61 -14.43
N ASN A 117 12.87 -10.15 -15.65
CA ASN A 117 12.95 -11.59 -15.93
C ASN A 117 11.92 -12.45 -15.17
N ASN A 118 10.65 -12.03 -15.14
CA ASN A 118 9.54 -12.70 -14.47
C ASN A 118 9.12 -14.06 -15.11
N ARG A 119 10.05 -15.01 -15.24
CA ARG A 119 9.82 -16.30 -15.88
C ARG A 119 8.82 -17.19 -15.12
N LYS A 120 8.76 -17.03 -13.79
CA LYS A 120 7.86 -17.77 -12.89
C LYS A 120 6.46 -17.14 -12.74
N ARG A 121 6.21 -15.95 -13.33
CA ARG A 121 4.94 -15.19 -13.20
C ARG A 121 4.44 -15.05 -11.75
N ILE A 122 5.36 -14.79 -10.83
CA ILE A 122 5.05 -14.70 -9.37
C ILE A 122 4.06 -13.56 -9.11
N LEU A 123 4.18 -12.46 -9.86
CA LEU A 123 3.14 -11.46 -10.05
C LEU A 123 2.96 -11.27 -11.56
N GLU A 124 1.74 -11.19 -12.09
CA GLU A 124 1.52 -11.18 -13.54
C GLU A 124 2.20 -10.00 -14.26
N SER A 125 2.14 -8.80 -13.67
CA SER A 125 2.64 -7.56 -14.29
C SER A 125 3.50 -6.67 -13.39
N GLY A 126 3.52 -6.91 -12.06
CA GLY A 126 4.21 -6.07 -11.08
C GLY A 126 3.31 -5.70 -9.91
N THR A 127 3.68 -4.66 -9.16
CA THR A 127 2.84 -4.10 -8.09
C THR A 127 2.93 -2.58 -8.06
N GLU A 128 1.82 -1.92 -7.74
CA GLU A 128 1.77 -0.46 -7.58
C GLU A 128 1.98 -0.09 -6.11
N VAL A 129 2.81 0.91 -5.84
CA VAL A 129 3.02 1.45 -4.49
C VAL A 129 2.74 2.93 -4.50
N ASN A 130 1.80 3.35 -3.65
CA ASN A 130 1.41 4.73 -3.45
C ASN A 130 1.89 5.21 -2.08
N PHE A 131 2.37 6.45 -2.01
CA PHE A 131 2.72 7.16 -0.79
C PHE A 131 1.77 8.34 -0.66
N ILE A 132 0.86 8.27 0.31
CA ILE A 132 -0.19 9.25 0.52
C ILE A 132 0.18 10.15 1.69
N GLU A 133 0.28 11.45 1.44
CA GLU A 133 0.49 12.50 2.46
C GLU A 133 -0.87 12.76 3.15
N MET A 134 -1.25 11.85 4.06
CA MET A 134 -2.58 11.87 4.71
C MET A 134 -2.82 13.16 5.52
N ALA A 135 -1.79 13.63 6.23
CA ALA A 135 -1.87 14.84 7.03
C ALA A 135 -2.17 16.07 6.15
N ASP A 136 -1.42 16.24 5.06
CA ASP A 136 -1.62 17.31 4.08
C ASP A 136 -3.04 17.27 3.47
N TYR A 137 -3.53 16.08 3.11
CA TYR A 137 -4.89 15.92 2.56
C TYR A 137 -5.95 16.37 3.58
N ILE A 138 -5.86 15.86 4.81
CA ILE A 138 -6.80 16.17 5.89
C ILE A 138 -6.78 17.67 6.18
N ASN A 139 -5.59 18.26 6.32
CA ASN A 139 -5.46 19.66 6.69
C ASN A 139 -6.03 20.63 5.67
N GLU A 140 -5.91 20.31 4.38
CA GLU A 140 -6.50 21.11 3.32
C GLU A 140 -8.02 20.95 3.25
N LYS A 141 -8.52 19.71 3.35
CA LYS A 141 -9.92 19.38 3.07
C LYS A 141 -10.84 19.53 4.28
N GLN A 142 -10.31 19.51 5.52
CA GLN A 142 -11.11 19.56 6.75
C GLN A 142 -12.01 20.80 6.87
N ASN A 143 -11.62 21.92 6.25
CA ASN A 143 -12.44 23.14 6.21
C ASN A 143 -13.77 22.94 5.46
N THR A 144 -13.77 22.05 4.46
CA THR A 144 -14.93 21.71 3.64
C THR A 144 -15.59 20.38 4.05
N ARG A 145 -14.83 19.50 4.69
CA ARG A 145 -15.24 18.15 5.13
C ARG A 145 -14.91 17.99 6.62
N LYS A 146 -15.80 18.49 7.48
CA LYS A 146 -15.56 18.59 8.94
C LYS A 146 -15.29 17.23 9.59
N GLU A 147 -15.82 16.15 9.03
CA GLU A 147 -15.59 14.77 9.46
C GLU A 147 -14.10 14.38 9.41
N LEU A 148 -13.31 14.98 8.51
CA LEU A 148 -11.86 14.75 8.46
C LEU A 148 -11.13 15.24 9.70
N GLY A 149 -11.70 16.20 10.44
CA GLY A 149 -11.15 16.71 11.69
C GLY A 149 -10.96 15.59 12.73
N GLU A 150 -11.77 14.53 12.70
CA GLU A 150 -11.65 13.39 13.60
C GLU A 150 -10.35 12.57 13.40
N LEU A 151 -9.74 12.69 12.22
CA LEU A 151 -8.54 11.96 11.83
C LEU A 151 -7.24 12.68 12.14
N THR A 152 -7.28 14.00 12.41
CA THR A 152 -6.10 14.84 12.67
C THR A 152 -5.22 14.31 13.82
N GLN A 153 -5.82 13.67 14.82
CA GLN A 153 -5.07 13.06 15.93
C GLN A 153 -4.20 11.87 15.53
N TYR A 154 -4.52 11.21 14.40
CA TYR A 154 -3.82 10.01 13.89
C TYR A 154 -2.82 10.33 12.79
N PHE A 155 -2.94 11.50 12.14
CA PHE A 155 -2.09 11.90 11.02
C PHE A 155 -1.61 13.34 11.26
N ARG A 156 -0.45 13.49 11.89
CA ARG A 156 0.13 14.80 12.19
C ARG A 156 1.24 15.12 11.21
N GLU A 157 1.29 16.37 10.73
CA GLU A 157 2.36 16.82 9.83
C GLU A 157 3.74 16.70 10.46
N GLU A 158 3.83 16.93 11.78
CA GLU A 158 5.07 16.86 12.57
C GLU A 158 5.71 15.47 12.59
N ASP A 159 4.93 14.41 12.36
CA ASP A 159 5.45 13.04 12.38
C ASP A 159 6.28 12.74 11.10
N GLU A 160 6.18 13.59 10.07
CA GLU A 160 6.79 13.42 8.75
C GLU A 160 6.47 12.04 8.14
N GLU A 161 5.28 11.53 8.38
CA GLU A 161 4.85 10.21 7.93
C GLU A 161 3.94 10.26 6.70
N VAL A 162 4.04 9.21 5.89
CA VAL A 162 3.16 8.94 4.75
C VAL A 162 2.53 7.57 4.91
N LEU A 163 1.33 7.43 4.39
CA LEU A 163 0.68 6.13 4.25
C LEU A 163 1.21 5.44 2.98
N LEU A 164 1.97 4.38 3.15
CA LEU A 164 2.28 3.42 2.10
C LEU A 164 1.02 2.60 1.80
N VAL A 165 0.60 2.59 0.53
CA VAL A 165 -0.48 1.77 -0.02
C VAL A 165 0.05 0.96 -1.19
N GLY A 166 0.35 -0.31 -0.94
CA GLY A 166 0.69 -1.29 -1.97
C GLY A 166 -0.57 -1.92 -2.55
N ILE A 167 -0.69 -1.99 -3.87
CA ILE A 167 -1.84 -2.56 -4.58
C ILE A 167 -1.35 -3.63 -5.53
N LYS A 168 -1.77 -4.88 -5.26
CA LYS A 168 -1.48 -5.98 -6.17
C LYS A 168 -2.49 -5.95 -7.31
N MET A 169 -2.03 -5.52 -8.47
CA MET A 169 -2.82 -5.44 -9.68
C MET A 169 -2.73 -6.76 -10.47
N ASN A 170 -3.86 -7.42 -10.69
CA ASN A 170 -3.98 -8.47 -11.72
C ASN A 170 -4.32 -7.79 -13.05
N ARG A 171 -3.32 -7.18 -13.71
CA ARG A 171 -3.54 -6.65 -15.08
C ARG A 171 -3.46 -7.80 -16.08
N TYR A 172 -4.60 -8.12 -16.68
CA TYR A 172 -4.75 -8.93 -17.88
C TYR A 172 -4.40 -8.15 -19.15
#